data_AF-T1AMT3-F1
#
_entry.id   AF-T1AMT3-F1
#
_cell.length_a   1.000
_cell.length_b   1.000
_cell.length_c   1.000
_cell.angle_alpha   90.00
_cell.angle_beta   90.00
_cell.angle_gamma   90.00
#
_symmetry.space_group_name_H-M   'P 1'
#
loop_
_entity.id
_entity.type
_entity.pdbx_description
1 polymer ?
#
loop_
_entity_poly.entity_id
_entity_poly.type
_entity_poly.pdbx_seq_one_letter_code
_entity_poly.pdbx_strand_id
1 'polypeptide(L)'
;MFTHSYANVFAGDSRWNSIAAPAGELYCWSDSTYIKNPPYFTGMGMQPAVIAAIQGARCLGLFGDSITTDHISPAGNIKKDSPAGRYLIGHGVEPGDFNSYGSRRGNDDV
;
A
#
# COMPACT_ATOMS: atom_id res chain seq x y z
N MET A 1 -15.70 31.10 14.20
CA MET A 1 -14.78 30.63 13.15
C MET A 1 -14.57 29.11 13.27
N PHE A 2 -13.94 28.61 14.33
CA PHE A 2 -13.74 27.16 14.54
C PHE A 2 -15.04 26.35 14.62
N THR A 3 -16.04 26.81 15.39
CA THR A 3 -17.35 26.15 15.47
C THR A 3 -18.04 26.00 14.12
N HIS A 4 -17.91 26.98 13.23
CA HIS A 4 -18.47 26.94 11.89
C HIS A 4 -17.70 25.97 10.97
N SER A 5 -16.36 26.01 11.00
CA SER A 5 -15.53 25.12 10.19
C SER A 5 -15.64 23.64 10.58
N TYR A 6 -15.84 23.34 11.86
CA TYR A 6 -15.98 21.96 12.35
C TYR A 6 -17.41 21.42 12.29
N ALA A 7 -18.42 22.27 12.09
CA ALA A 7 -19.82 21.86 12.07
C ALA A 7 -20.12 20.77 11.04
N ASN A 8 -19.39 20.75 9.92
CA ASN A 8 -19.67 19.90 8.77
C ASN A 8 -18.47 19.03 8.32
N VAL A 9 -17.45 18.84 9.17
CA VAL A 9 -16.23 18.11 8.78
C VAL A 9 -16.50 16.66 8.36
N PHE A 10 -17.59 16.06 8.86
CA PHE A 10 -18.02 14.70 8.51
C PHE A 10 -19.10 14.65 7.42
N ALA A 11 -19.63 15.81 6.99
CA ALA A 11 -20.73 15.83 6.02
C ALA A 11 -20.27 15.44 4.60
N GLY A 12 -18.98 15.66 4.28
CA GLY A 12 -18.44 15.44 2.94
C GLY A 12 -19.08 16.35 1.88
N ASP A 13 -18.57 16.30 0.65
CA ASP A 13 -19.25 16.91 -0.50
C ASP A 13 -20.18 15.87 -1.19
N SER A 14 -20.89 16.31 -2.24
CA SER A 14 -21.77 15.41 -2.99
C SER A 14 -21.03 14.23 -3.63
N ARG A 15 -19.75 14.41 -4.00
CA ARG A 15 -18.93 13.34 -4.59
C ARG A 15 -18.63 12.28 -3.53
N TRP A 16 -18.18 12.69 -2.35
CA TRP A 16 -17.93 11.80 -1.21
C TRP A 16 -19.17 10.97 -0.86
N ASN A 17 -20.32 11.64 -0.70
CA ASN A 17 -21.57 10.99 -0.31
C ASN A 17 -22.16 10.07 -1.41
N SER A 18 -21.71 10.23 -2.66
CA SER A 18 -22.16 9.40 -3.79
C SER A 18 -21.35 8.11 -4.00
N ILE A 19 -20.25 7.93 -3.27
CA ILE A 19 -19.42 6.72 -3.39
C ILE A 19 -20.19 5.54 -2.82
N ALA A 20 -20.50 4.57 -3.67
CA ALA A 20 -21.11 3.32 -3.23
C ALA A 20 -20.11 2.52 -2.39
N ALA A 21 -20.50 2.16 -1.16
CA ALA A 21 -19.75 1.27 -0.31
C ALA A 21 -20.48 -0.08 -0.20
N PRO A 22 -19.79 -1.22 -0.41
CA PRO A 22 -20.39 -2.54 -0.22
C PRO A 22 -20.78 -2.73 1.26
N ALA A 23 -21.87 -3.45 1.50
CA ALA A 23 -22.31 -3.84 2.84
C ALA A 23 -21.62 -5.15 3.27
N GLY A 24 -21.29 -5.27 4.56
CA GLY A 24 -20.71 -6.48 5.14
C GLY A 24 -19.57 -6.19 6.09
N GLU A 25 -19.21 -7.18 6.91
CA GLU A 25 -18.09 -7.08 7.87
C GLU A 25 -16.74 -7.47 7.25
N LEU A 26 -16.78 -8.24 6.15
CA LEU A 26 -15.58 -8.72 5.45
C LEU A 26 -15.41 -7.99 4.11
N TYR A 27 -14.18 -7.57 3.83
CA TYR A 27 -13.84 -6.93 2.56
C TYR A 27 -13.81 -7.95 1.42
N CYS A 28 -14.52 -7.65 0.33
CA CYS A 28 -14.54 -8.47 -0.88
C CYS A 28 -13.35 -8.11 -1.77
N TRP A 29 -12.25 -8.86 -1.64
CA TRP A 29 -11.06 -8.69 -2.47
C TRP A 29 -11.38 -8.87 -3.96
N SER A 30 -10.69 -8.12 -4.81
CA SER A 30 -10.81 -8.16 -6.27
C SER A 30 -9.43 -8.07 -6.91
N ASP A 31 -9.34 -8.26 -8.23
CA ASP A 31 -8.10 -8.10 -9.02
C ASP A 31 -7.74 -6.62 -9.22
N SER A 32 -7.71 -5.86 -8.13
CA SER A 32 -7.42 -4.44 -8.13
C SER A 32 -5.91 -4.18 -8.03
N THR A 33 -5.44 -3.14 -8.71
CA THR A 33 -4.05 -2.68 -8.61
C THR A 33 -3.83 -1.68 -7.46
N TYR A 34 -4.85 -1.40 -6.63
CA TYR A 34 -4.81 -0.44 -5.52
C TYR A 34 -4.91 -1.09 -4.14
N ILE A 35 -5.87 -2.00 -3.98
CA ILE A 35 -6.16 -2.75 -2.77
C ILE A 35 -6.02 -4.24 -3.09
N LYS A 36 -5.11 -4.92 -2.39
CA LYS A 36 -4.81 -6.36 -2.52
C LYS A 36 -4.82 -7.00 -1.13
N ASN A 37 -5.19 -8.27 -1.05
CA ASN A 37 -5.09 -9.04 0.19
C ASN A 37 -3.62 -9.38 0.47
N PRO A 38 -2.98 -8.80 1.50
CA PRO A 38 -1.56 -9.01 1.72
C PRO A 38 -1.27 -10.37 2.36
N PRO A 39 -0.10 -10.96 2.13
CA PRO A 39 0.21 -12.33 2.56
C PRO A 39 0.57 -12.46 4.04
N TYR A 40 0.52 -11.38 4.84
CA TYR A 40 1.06 -11.34 6.21
C TYR A 40 0.53 -12.42 7.15
N PHE A 41 -0.72 -12.85 6.96
CA PHE A 41 -1.37 -13.88 7.77
C PHE A 41 -1.32 -15.27 7.12
N THR A 42 -0.70 -15.41 5.95
CA THR A 42 -0.57 -16.70 5.27
C THR A 42 0.30 -17.64 6.11
N GLY A 43 -0.26 -18.80 6.48
CA GLY A 43 0.42 -19.78 7.32
C GLY A 43 0.45 -19.44 8.82
N MET A 44 -0.26 -18.39 9.26
CA MET A 44 -0.38 -18.07 10.68
C MET A 44 -1.26 -19.12 11.40
N GLY A 45 -0.71 -19.72 12.46
CA GLY A 45 -1.42 -20.63 13.35
C GLY A 45 -1.87 -19.95 14.65
N MET A 46 -2.67 -20.67 15.45
CA MET A 46 -3.15 -20.18 16.76
C MET A 46 -2.02 -20.04 17.80
N GLN A 47 -0.92 -20.76 17.60
CA GLN A 47 0.27 -20.70 18.45
C GLN A 47 1.44 -20.16 17.63
N PRO A 48 2.23 -19.22 18.18
CA PRO A 48 3.40 -18.71 17.49
C PRO A 48 4.45 -19.82 17.30
N ALA A 49 5.16 -19.78 16.18
CA ALA A 49 6.28 -20.66 15.94
C ALA A 49 7.45 -20.33 16.87
N VAL A 50 8.32 -21.31 17.11
CA VAL A 50 9.58 -21.09 17.83
C VAL A 50 10.51 -20.23 16.98
N ILE A 51 11.06 -19.17 17.57
CA ILE A 51 12.05 -18.31 16.92
C ILE A 51 13.38 -19.08 16.82
N ALA A 52 13.80 -19.39 15.60
CA ALA A 52 15.06 -20.06 15.33
C ALA A 52 16.19 -19.07 15.03
N ALA A 53 17.44 -19.51 15.23
CA ALA A 53 18.60 -18.73 14.85
C ALA A 53 18.69 -18.59 13.31
N ILE A 54 19.00 -17.38 12.85
CA ILE A 54 19.28 -17.12 11.43
C ILE A 54 20.71 -17.59 11.12
N GLN A 55 20.87 -18.52 10.18
CA GLN A 55 22.17 -19.06 9.77
C GLN A 55 22.41 -18.81 8.28
N GLY A 56 23.63 -18.40 7.91
CA GLY A 56 24.02 -18.22 6.50
C GLY A 56 23.38 -17.01 5.79
N ALA A 57 22.86 -16.03 6.52
CA ALA A 57 22.32 -14.81 5.94
C ALA A 57 23.40 -14.02 5.18
N ARG A 58 22.98 -13.31 4.12
CA ARG A 58 23.84 -12.41 3.34
C ARG A 58 23.38 -10.96 3.52
N CYS A 59 24.32 -10.03 3.43
CA CYS A 59 24.00 -8.60 3.40
C CYS A 59 23.25 -8.26 2.11
N LEU A 60 22.00 -7.79 2.21
CA LEU A 60 21.21 -7.33 1.07
C LEU A 60 21.61 -5.91 0.62
N GLY A 61 21.98 -5.05 1.58
CA GLY A 61 22.45 -3.70 1.33
C GLY A 61 23.25 -3.17 2.51
N LEU A 62 24.37 -2.52 2.22
CA LEU A 62 25.20 -1.80 3.19
C LEU A 62 25.03 -0.31 2.93
N PHE A 63 24.50 0.40 3.92
CA PHE A 63 24.15 1.81 3.80
C PHE A 63 24.98 2.65 4.79
N GLY A 64 25.19 3.93 4.45
CA GLY A 64 25.83 4.91 5.34
C GLY A 64 24.82 5.64 6.22
N ASP A 65 25.21 6.83 6.68
CA ASP A 65 24.37 7.68 7.51
C ASP A 65 23.26 8.40 6.72
N SER A 66 22.29 8.98 7.44
CA SER A 66 21.21 9.82 6.88
C SER A 66 20.24 9.11 5.94
N ILE A 67 20.07 7.79 6.10
CA ILE A 67 19.01 7.04 5.41
C ILE A 67 17.65 7.38 6.04
N THR A 68 16.88 8.18 5.32
CA THR A 68 15.47 8.47 5.64
C THR A 68 14.52 7.35 5.22
N THR A 69 13.29 7.38 5.75
CA THR A 69 12.22 6.46 5.33
C THR A 69 11.84 6.61 3.86
N ASP A 70 12.07 7.76 3.22
CA ASP A 70 11.78 7.94 1.79
C ASP A 70 12.77 7.18 0.89
N HIS A 71 14.00 6.94 1.36
CA HIS A 71 14.94 6.03 0.68
C HIS A 71 14.52 4.56 0.78
N ILE A 72 13.87 4.18 1.89
CA ILE A 72 13.46 2.80 2.17
C ILE A 72 12.09 2.50 1.54
N SER A 73 11.18 3.48 1.59
CA SER A 73 9.78 3.39 1.18
C SER A 73 9.38 4.73 0.53
N PRO A 74 9.76 4.97 -0.72
CA PRO A 74 9.43 6.22 -1.41
C PRO A 74 7.90 6.40 -1.50
N ALA A 75 7.42 7.63 -1.43
CA ALA A 75 5.99 7.93 -1.58
C ALA A 75 5.64 8.59 -2.94
N GLY A 76 6.66 9.01 -3.70
CA GLY A 76 6.53 9.78 -4.93
C GLY A 76 6.32 8.95 -6.20
N ASN A 77 6.84 9.44 -7.32
CA ASN A 77 6.61 8.87 -8.65
C ASN A 77 7.17 7.45 -8.80
N ILE A 78 6.39 6.59 -9.46
CA ILE A 78 6.83 5.25 -9.86
C ILE A 78 7.52 5.35 -11.22
N LYS A 79 8.78 4.91 -11.31
CA LYS A 79 9.52 4.90 -12.59
C LYS A 79 9.06 3.74 -13.47
N LYS A 80 8.91 3.98 -14.78
CA LYS A 80 8.52 2.96 -15.78
C LYS A 80 9.39 1.71 -15.78
N ASP A 81 10.69 1.89 -15.58
CA ASP A 81 11.70 0.83 -15.57
C ASP A 81 11.99 0.27 -14.16
N SER A 82 11.23 0.68 -13.13
CA SER A 82 11.30 0.06 -11.80
C SER A 82 10.57 -1.29 -11.76
N PRO A 83 10.82 -2.14 -10.75
CA PRO A 83 10.02 -3.34 -10.52
C PRO A 83 8.51 -3.06 -10.43
N ALA A 84 8.11 -2.05 -9.66
CA ALA A 84 6.72 -1.62 -9.52
C ALA A 84 6.11 -1.16 -10.86
N GLY A 85 6.86 -0.39 -11.66
CA GLY A 85 6.43 0.04 -12.99
C GLY A 85 6.18 -1.13 -13.93
N ARG A 86 7.06 -2.14 -13.92
CA ARG A 86 6.86 -3.38 -14.70
C ARG A 86 5.66 -4.19 -14.21
N TYR A 87 5.44 -4.28 -12.90
CA TYR A 87 4.26 -4.93 -12.33
C TYR A 87 2.98 -4.27 -12.82
N LEU A 88 2.88 -2.95 -12.71
CA LEU A 88 1.70 -2.18 -13.12
C LEU A 88 1.40 -2.33 -14.62
N ILE A 89 2.43 -2.26 -15.48
CA ILE A 89 2.29 -2.51 -16.93
C ILE A 89 1.82 -3.94 -17.19
N GLY A 90 2.38 -4.92 -16.47
CA GLY A 90 1.95 -6.32 -16.55
C GLY A 90 0.47 -6.54 -16.19
N HIS A 91 -0.12 -5.62 -15.41
CA HIS A 91 -1.53 -5.60 -15.03
C HIS A 91 -2.36 -4.59 -15.84
N GLY A 92 -1.83 -4.13 -16.98
CA GLY A 92 -2.56 -3.26 -17.92
C GLY A 92 -2.69 -1.80 -17.49
N VAL A 93 -1.90 -1.33 -16.52
CA VAL A 93 -1.87 0.07 -16.10
C VAL A 93 -0.84 0.82 -16.94
N GLU A 94 -1.28 1.87 -17.63
CA GLU A 94 -0.38 2.71 -18.42
C GLU A 94 0.45 3.64 -17.52
N PRO A 95 1.67 4.05 -17.94
CA PRO A 95 2.53 4.92 -17.14
C PRO A 95 1.90 6.24 -16.67
N GLY A 96 0.95 6.78 -17.44
CA GLY A 96 0.18 7.98 -17.06
C GLY A 96 -0.74 7.75 -15.84
N ASP A 97 -1.13 6.50 -15.59
CA ASP A 97 -2.08 6.08 -14.56
C ASP A 97 -1.39 5.38 -13.37
N PHE A 98 -0.06 5.37 -13.33
CA PHE A 98 0.69 4.77 -12.23
C PHE A 98 0.35 5.40 -10.88
N ASN A 99 0.05 6.70 -10.88
CA ASN A 99 -0.09 7.50 -9.66
C ASN A 99 1.23 7.46 -8.86
N SER A 100 1.20 7.55 -7.54
CA SER A 100 2.40 7.52 -6.69
C SER A 100 2.52 6.24 -5.86
N TYR A 101 3.72 5.93 -5.37
CA TYR A 101 3.91 4.84 -4.39
C TYR A 101 3.01 5.03 -3.17
N GLY A 102 2.83 6.27 -2.70
CA GLY A 102 1.93 6.57 -1.58
C GLY A 102 0.48 6.18 -1.85
N SER A 103 0.01 6.35 -3.09
CA SER A 103 -1.35 5.95 -3.49
C SER A 103 -1.55 4.44 -3.62
N ARG A 104 -0.46 3.67 -3.76
CA ARG A 104 -0.46 2.22 -3.99
C ARG A 104 -0.22 1.40 -2.71
N ARG A 105 -0.13 2.04 -1.53
CA ARG A 105 0.13 1.39 -0.23
C ARG A 105 -0.84 0.28 0.17
N GLY A 106 -1.99 0.18 -0.46
CA GLY A 106 -2.94 -0.93 -0.27
C GLY A 106 -2.59 -2.19 -1.07
N ASN A 107 -1.54 -2.17 -1.89
CA ASN A 107 -1.07 -3.28 -2.70
C ASN A 107 0.40 -3.59 -2.36
N ASP A 108 0.65 -4.76 -1.77
CA ASP A 108 1.97 -5.20 -1.33
C ASP A 108 2.93 -5.60 -2.47
N ASP A 109 2.43 -5.71 -3.72
CA ASP A 109 3.27 -5.99 -4.88
C ASP A 109 3.90 -4.73 -5.52
N VAL A 110 3.49 -3.53 -5.08
CA VAL A 110 3.87 -2.23 -5.67
C VAL A 110 4.85 -1.49 -4.76
#